data_AF-A0A1H0THI0-F1
#
_entry.id   AF-A0A1H0THI0-F1
#
_cell.length_a   1.000
_cell.length_b   1.000
_cell.length_c   1.000
_cell.angle_alpha   90.00
_cell.angle_beta   90.00
_cell.angle_gamma   90.00
#
_symmetry.space_group_name_H-M   'P 1'
#
loop_
_entity.id
_entity.type
_entity.pdbx_description
1 polymer ?
#
loop_
_entity_poly.entity_id
_entity_poly.type
_entity_poly.pdbx_seq_one_letter_code
_entity_poly.pdbx_strand_id
1 'polypeptide(L)' 'MQPSNPSTTTELPRTSSATRSLLLQLAAGAALGLVVLYGVAFAESPLMHNAAHDVRHITVKPCH' A
#
# COMPACT_ATOMS: atom_id res chain seq x y z
N MET A 1 -47.37 32.12 -22.57
CA MET A 1 -47.16 30.67 -22.39
C MET A 1 -45.74 30.35 -22.84
N GLN A 2 -44.82 30.10 -21.91
CA GLN A 2 -43.42 29.76 -22.20
C GLN A 2 -43.17 28.33 -21.70
N PRO A 3 -42.74 27.39 -22.55
CA PRO A 3 -42.31 26.08 -22.09
C PRO A 3 -40.89 26.18 -21.51
N SER A 4 -40.71 25.73 -20.26
CA SER A 4 -39.40 25.49 -19.65
C SER A 4 -38.83 24.18 -20.19
N ASN A 5 -37.76 24.27 -20.97
CA ASN A 5 -37.05 23.10 -21.50
C ASN A 5 -36.21 22.46 -20.39
N PRO A 6 -36.24 21.13 -20.17
CA PRO A 6 -35.36 20.50 -19.19
C PRO A 6 -33.91 20.60 -19.69
N SER A 7 -33.04 21.21 -18.89
CA SER A 7 -31.60 21.13 -19.10
C SER A 7 -31.14 19.70 -18.83
N THR A 8 -31.17 18.84 -19.84
CA THR A 8 -30.56 17.52 -19.80
C THR A 8 -29.05 17.70 -19.82
N THR A 9 -28.44 17.83 -18.64
CA THR A 9 -26.99 17.78 -18.50
C THR A 9 -26.54 16.38 -18.88
N THR A 10 -25.89 16.26 -20.03
CA THR A 10 -25.20 15.03 -20.45
C THR A 10 -24.07 14.75 -19.44
N GLU A 11 -24.37 13.99 -18.38
CA GLU A 11 -23.34 13.41 -17.52
C GLU A 11 -22.54 12.41 -18.38
N LEU A 12 -21.28 12.73 -18.65
CA LEU A 12 -20.36 11.76 -19.27
C LEU A 12 -20.36 10.48 -18.41
N PRO A 13 -20.28 9.29 -19.05
CA PRO A 13 -20.36 8.03 -18.32
C PRO A 13 -19.29 7.98 -17.22
N ARG A 14 -19.71 7.58 -16.02
CA ARG A 14 -18.90 7.43 -14.80
C ARG A 14 -17.86 6.29 -14.89
N THR A 15 -17.39 5.96 -16.09
CA THR A 15 -16.38 4.93 -16.35
C THR A 15 -15.01 5.32 -15.80
N SER A 16 -14.62 6.60 -15.91
CA SER A 16 -13.34 7.09 -15.36
C SER A 16 -13.24 6.88 -13.85
N SER A 17 -14.33 7.14 -13.12
CA SER A 17 -14.39 6.91 -11.67
C SER A 17 -14.34 5.41 -11.31
N ALA A 18 -14.99 4.56 -12.12
CA ALA A 18 -14.99 3.12 -11.89
C ALA A 18 -13.59 2.51 -12.12
N THR A 19 -12.90 2.89 -13.19
CA THR A 19 -11.52 2.45 -13.46
C THR A 19 -10.56 2.91 -12.37
N ARG A 20 -10.68 4.15 -11.90
CA ARG A 20 -9.86 4.66 -10.78
C ARG A 20 -10.12 3.87 -9.48
N SER A 21 -11.38 3.58 -9.16
CA SER A 21 -11.73 2.77 -7.98
C SER A 21 -11.16 1.36 -8.08
N LEU A 22 -11.24 0.74 -9.26
CA LEU A 22 -10.66 -0.58 -9.51
C LEU A 22 -9.14 -0.56 -9.31
N LEU A 23 -8.43 0.39 -9.92
CA LEU A 23 -6.98 0.53 -9.75
C LEU A 23 -6.57 0.71 -8.29
N LEU A 24 -7.32 1.50 -7.52
CA LEU A 24 -7.08 1.68 -6.09
C LEU A 24 -7.27 0.36 -5.30
N GLN A 25 -8.30 -0.43 -5.63
CA GLN A 25 -8.52 -1.73 -5.01
C GLN A 25 -7.41 -2.73 -5.33
N LEU A 26 -6.96 -2.79 -6.59
CA LEU A 26 -5.82 -3.63 -6.98
C LEU A 26 -4.53 -3.18 -6.30
N ALA A 27 -4.26 -1.88 -6.25
CA ALA A 27 -3.08 -1.34 -5.59
C ALA A 27 -3.08 -1.64 -4.08
N ALA A 28 -4.23 -1.49 -3.41
CA ALA A 28 -4.38 -1.83 -2.01
C ALA A 28 -4.17 -3.34 -1.76
N GLY A 29 -4.76 -4.19 -2.61
CA GLY A 29 -4.55 -5.64 -2.54
C GLY A 29 -3.09 -6.05 -2.75
N ALA A 30 -2.42 -5.45 -3.74
CA ALA A 30 -1.00 -5.68 -4.00
C ALA A 30 -0.11 -5.23 -2.83
N ALA A 31 -0.39 -4.06 -2.26
CA ALA A 31 0.32 -3.56 -1.10
C ALA A 31 0.15 -4.48 0.12
N LEU A 32 -1.08 -4.93 0.40
CA LEU A 32 -1.35 -5.88 1.47
C LEU A 32 -0.60 -7.20 1.25
N GLY A 33 -0.63 -7.73 0.02
CA GLY A 33 0.11 -8.93 -0.35
C GLY A 33 1.62 -8.78 -0.13
N LEU A 34 2.20 -7.63 -0.49
CA LEU A 34 3.61 -7.34 -0.30
C LEU A 34 3.98 -7.28 1.19
N VAL A 35 3.12 -6.68 2.03
CA VAL A 35 3.30 -6.67 3.49
C VAL A 35 3.28 -8.08 4.07
N VAL A 36 2.35 -8.93 3.64
CA VAL A 36 2.28 -10.32 4.11
C VAL A 36 3.50 -11.11 3.67
N LEU A 37 3.88 -11.05 2.39
CA LEU A 37 5.04 -11.75 1.86
C LEU A 37 6.33 -11.31 2.56
N TYR A 38 6.51 -10.01 2.76
CA TYR A 38 7.64 -9.46 3.50
C TYR A 38 7.59 -9.93 4.97
N GLY A 39 6.45 -9.79 5.65
CA GLY A 39 6.28 -10.23 7.03
C GLY A 39 6.65 -11.70 7.22
N VAL A 40 6.19 -12.59 6.34
CA VAL A 40 6.52 -14.02 6.38
C VAL A 40 7.99 -14.27 6.07
N ALA A 41 8.55 -13.61 5.04
CA ALA A 41 9.95 -13.77 4.66
C ALA A 41 10.92 -13.41 5.81
N PHE A 42 10.54 -12.46 6.65
CA PHE A 42 11.36 -12.00 7.77
C PHE A 42 10.93 -12.55 9.15
N ALA A 43 9.80 -13.25 9.25
CA ALA A 43 9.26 -13.80 10.50
C ALA A 43 10.25 -14.72 11.22
N GLU A 44 11.00 -15.53 10.45
CA GLU A 44 12.03 -16.44 10.95
C GLU A 44 13.37 -16.11 10.28
N SER A 45 13.73 -14.82 10.18
CA SER A 45 15.00 -14.44 9.54
C SER A 45 16.17 -14.55 10.52
N PRO A 46 17.05 -15.59 10.40
CA PRO A 46 18.28 -15.65 11.20
C PRO A 46 19.19 -14.46 10.92
N LEU A 47 19.06 -13.81 9.76
CA LEU A 47 19.80 -12.60 9.40
C LEU A 47 19.47 -11.41 10.33
N MET A 48 18.18 -11.19 10.62
CA MET A 48 17.74 -10.11 11.53
C MET A 48 18.10 -10.42 12.98
N HIS A 49 17.96 -11.69 13.38
CA HIS A 49 18.38 -12.16 14.71
C HIS A 49 19.89 -12.00 14.91
N ASN A 50 20.71 -12.44 13.95
CA ASN A 50 22.17 -12.34 14.02
C ASN A 50 22.64 -10.90 13.95
N ALA A 51 22.03 -10.04 13.13
CA ALA A 51 22.34 -8.61 13.10
C ALA A 51 22.05 -7.92 14.45
N ALA A 52 20.94 -8.26 15.12
CA ALA A 52 20.64 -7.74 16.44
C ALA A 52 21.65 -8.22 17.51
N HIS A 53 22.11 -9.46 17.40
CA HIS A 53 23.17 -9.99 18.26
C HIS A 53 24.52 -9.32 17.99
N ASP A 54 24.90 -9.12 16.72
CA ASP A 54 26.13 -8.44 16.33
C ASP A 54 26.14 -6.98 16.77
N VAL A 55 25.01 -6.27 16.65
CA VAL A 55 24.87 -4.87 17.12
C VAL A 55 25.10 -4.78 18.62
N ARG A 56 24.62 -5.73 19.43
CA ARG A 56 24.88 -5.72 20.87
C ARG A 56 26.34 -6.03 21.21
N HIS A 57 27.05 -6.80 20.39
CA HIS A 57 28.48 -7.03 20.57
C HIS A 57 29.34 -5.79 20.30
N ILE A 58 28.95 -4.92 19.35
CA ILE A 58 29.67 -3.67 19.06
C ILE A 58 29.18 -2.47 19.91
N THR A 59 27.95 -2.50 20.44
CA THR A 59 27.34 -1.35 21.15
C THR A 59 27.63 -1.36 22.67
N VAL A 60 27.96 -2.50 23.28
CA VAL A 60 28.09 -2.59 24.76
C VAL A 60 29.41 -2.03 25.30
N LYS A 61 30.49 -1.91 24.51
CA LYS A 61 31.70 -1.22 24.97
C LYS A 61 32.70 -1.00 23.83
N PRO A 62 32.93 0.23 23.33
CA PRO A 62 34.19 0.55 22.66
C PRO A 62 35.26 0.54 23.75
N CYS A 63 35.92 -0.61 23.95
CA CYS A 63 37.12 -0.67 24.76
C CYS A 63 38.27 -0.32 23.83
N HIS A 64 38.67 0.95 23.83
CA HIS A 64 39.95 1.45 23.32
C HIS A 64 40.37 0.94 21.93
#